data_AF-A0A1L7XWP5-F1
#
_entry.id   AF-A0A1L7XWP5-F1
#
_cell.length_a   1.000
_cell.length_b   1.000
_cell.length_c   1.000
_cell.angle_alpha   90.00
_cell.angle_beta   90.00
_cell.angle_gamma   90.00
#
_symmetry.space_group_name_H-M   'P 1'
#
loop_
_entity.id
_entity.type
_entity.pdbx_description
1 polymer ?
#
loop_
_entity_poly.entity_id
_entity_poly.type
_entity_poly.pdbx_seq_one_letter_code
_entity_poly.pdbx_strand_id
1 'polypeptide(L)'
;MQQGAPTPYNQINAPNDHVCTKGSRKPTYSVALKEEEMVKLAVLNYSDPQLDDEANAFGRKFRDTLQGDGERRAYTNFATGDEESRTLYGSEETVENLRKLKRELDPKGVFGWYNPVR
;
A
#
# COMPACT_ATOMS: atom_id res chain seq x y z
N MET A 1 -5.48 -26.65 -29.04
CA MET A 1 -4.27 -26.03 -28.46
C MET A 1 -4.50 -24.53 -28.46
N GLN A 2 -4.94 -23.95 -27.34
CA GLN A 2 -5.08 -22.51 -27.21
C GLN A 2 -3.72 -21.98 -26.76
N GLN A 3 -3.03 -21.27 -27.66
CA GLN A 3 -1.73 -20.68 -27.37
C GLN A 3 -1.91 -19.66 -26.25
N GLY A 4 -1.41 -19.97 -25.06
CA GLY A 4 -1.31 -19.02 -23.97
C GLY A 4 -0.35 -17.91 -24.38
N ALA A 5 -0.89 -16.76 -24.78
CA ALA A 5 -0.07 -15.57 -24.94
C ALA A 5 0.53 -15.24 -23.57
N PRO A 6 1.84 -14.98 -23.46
CA PRO A 6 2.38 -14.43 -22.24
C PRO A 6 1.72 -13.06 -22.06
N THR A 7 0.82 -12.91 -21.08
CA THR A 7 0.47 -11.57 -20.62
C THR A 7 1.77 -10.95 -20.13
N PRO A 8 2.26 -9.87 -20.77
CA PRO A 8 3.41 -9.17 -20.25
C PRO A 8 3.00 -8.70 -18.85
N TYR A 9 3.87 -8.90 -17.87
CA TYR A 9 3.86 -8.05 -16.69
C TYR A 9 4.02 -6.62 -17.21
N ASN A 10 2.92 -5.92 -17.46
CA ASN A 10 2.96 -4.58 -18.05
C ASN A 10 3.40 -3.54 -17.01
N GLN A 11 3.42 -3.91 -15.73
CA GLN A 11 3.99 -3.13 -14.64
C GLN A 11 4.69 -4.06 -13.65
N ILE A 12 5.97 -3.79 -13.39
CA ILE A 12 6.70 -4.38 -12.26
C ILE A 12 6.25 -3.63 -11.01
N ASN A 13 5.85 -4.37 -9.96
CA ASN A 13 5.47 -3.86 -8.64
C ASN A 13 4.17 -3.03 -8.55
N ALA A 14 3.19 -3.14 -9.45
CA ALA A 14 1.94 -2.36 -9.30
C ALA A 14 1.41 -2.37 -7.83
N PRO A 15 0.93 -1.23 -7.28
CA PRO A 15 0.42 -1.17 -5.91
C PRO A 15 -0.54 -2.34 -5.68
N ASN A 16 -0.35 -3.09 -4.59
CA ASN A 16 -1.12 -4.31 -4.29
C ASN A 16 -0.81 -5.59 -5.10
N ASP A 17 0.38 -5.72 -5.71
CA ASP A 17 0.83 -6.98 -6.35
C ASP A 17 1.46 -8.00 -5.37
N HIS A 18 1.34 -7.77 -4.06
CA HIS A 18 1.93 -8.68 -3.08
C HIS A 18 1.09 -9.96 -2.92
N VAL A 19 1.80 -11.09 -2.93
CA VAL A 19 1.40 -12.46 -2.53
C VAL A 19 0.78 -13.37 -3.62
N CYS A 20 1.66 -13.89 -4.49
CA CYS A 20 1.75 -15.30 -4.93
C CYS A 20 0.73 -15.98 -5.87
N THR A 21 -0.01 -15.25 -6.71
CA THR A 21 -0.76 -15.80 -7.87
C THR A 21 -0.70 -14.83 -9.04
N LYS A 22 -0.23 -15.27 -10.21
CA LYS A 22 -0.06 -14.43 -11.42
C LYS A 22 -1.43 -14.04 -11.99
N GLY A 23 -1.67 -12.74 -12.22
CA GLY A 23 -2.88 -12.21 -12.86
C GLY A 23 -4.07 -11.98 -11.91
N SER A 24 -3.95 -12.33 -10.63
CA SER A 24 -4.94 -12.00 -9.60
C SER A 24 -4.78 -10.57 -9.09
N ARG A 25 -5.90 -9.96 -8.69
CA ARG A 25 -6.00 -8.65 -8.07
C ARG A 25 -5.90 -8.83 -6.55
N LYS A 26 -5.02 -8.07 -5.88
CA LYS A 26 -4.73 -8.30 -4.44
C LYS A 26 -4.60 -7.06 -3.56
N PRO A 27 -5.64 -6.19 -3.52
CA PRO A 27 -5.62 -5.03 -2.66
C PRO A 27 -5.31 -5.43 -1.21
N THR A 28 -4.32 -4.74 -0.65
CA THR A 28 -3.78 -4.99 0.67
C THR A 28 -4.13 -3.80 1.56
N TYR A 29 -4.74 -4.11 2.69
CA TYR A 29 -5.13 -3.12 3.69
C TYR A 29 -4.46 -3.48 5.00
N SER A 30 -3.65 -2.56 5.52
CA SER A 30 -2.98 -2.74 6.80
C SER A 30 -3.34 -1.63 7.79
N VAL A 31 -3.32 -1.99 9.07
CA VAL A 31 -3.27 -1.04 10.17
C VAL A 31 -2.31 -1.57 11.23
N ALA A 32 -1.44 -0.70 11.69
CA ALA A 32 -0.60 -0.93 12.86
C ALA A 32 -1.08 0.01 13.97
N LEU A 33 -1.25 -0.56 15.17
CA LEU A 33 -1.59 0.20 16.36
C LEU A 33 -0.38 0.25 17.28
N LYS A 34 0.01 1.46 17.68
CA LYS A 34 1.19 1.69 18.51
C LYS A 34 1.13 0.93 19.84
N GLU A 35 -0.07 0.77 20.40
CA GLU A 35 -0.30 0.17 21.72
C GLU A 35 -0.38 -1.36 21.70
N GLU A 36 -0.69 -1.97 20.55
CA GLU A 36 -0.91 -3.42 20.45
C GLU A 36 0.32 -4.20 19.95
N GLU A 37 1.44 -3.52 19.66
CA GLU A 37 2.67 -4.12 19.09
C GLU A 37 2.42 -5.07 17.90
N MET A 38 1.33 -4.84 17.16
CA MET A 38 0.84 -5.75 16.12
C MET A 38 0.46 -4.99 14.85
N VAL A 39 0.77 -5.60 13.71
CA VAL A 39 0.28 -5.19 12.39
C VAL A 39 -0.86 -6.10 11.99
N LYS A 40 -2.04 -5.53 11.76
CA LYS A 40 -3.22 -6.23 11.26
C LYS A 40 -3.27 -6.06 9.74
N LEU A 41 -3.45 -7.16 9.01
CA LEU A 41 -3.34 -7.20 7.56
C LEU A 41 -4.51 -7.95 6.93
N ALA A 42 -5.16 -7.34 5.96
CA ALA A 42 -6.08 -8.01 5.04
C ALA A 42 -5.47 -8.02 3.64
N VAL A 43 -5.32 -9.21 3.07
CA VAL A 43 -4.95 -9.43 1.67
C VAL A 43 -6.15 -10.10 1.00
N LEU A 44 -6.83 -9.35 0.13
CA LEU A 44 -7.94 -9.89 -0.65
C LEU A 44 -7.38 -10.54 -1.91
N ASN A 45 -7.94 -11.65 -2.36
CA ASN A 45 -7.49 -12.32 -3.59
C ASN A 45 -8.69 -12.66 -4.45
N TYR A 46 -8.75 -12.03 -5.62
CA TYR A 46 -9.82 -12.22 -6.59
C TYR A 46 -9.28 -12.01 -8.00
N SER A 47 -10.01 -12.49 -9.02
CA SER A 47 -9.62 -12.38 -10.43
C SER A 47 -10.58 -11.50 -11.24
N ASP A 48 -11.82 -11.37 -10.82
CA ASP A 48 -12.83 -10.56 -11.51
C ASP A 48 -12.64 -9.07 -11.20
N PRO A 49 -12.29 -8.21 -12.18
CA PRO A 49 -12.15 -6.77 -11.96
C PRO A 49 -13.46 -6.09 -11.53
N GLN A 50 -14.63 -6.68 -11.77
CA GLN A 50 -15.90 -6.12 -11.29
C GLN A 50 -16.00 -6.11 -9.76
N LEU A 51 -15.16 -6.90 -9.07
CA LEU A 51 -15.10 -6.95 -7.61
C LEU A 51 -14.19 -5.88 -7.00
N ASP A 52 -13.54 -5.03 -7.79
CA ASP A 52 -12.61 -4.00 -7.29
C ASP A 52 -13.25 -3.10 -6.23
N ASP A 53 -14.41 -2.54 -6.53
CA ASP A 53 -15.08 -1.60 -5.65
C ASP A 53 -15.53 -2.27 -4.36
N GLU A 54 -16.04 -3.50 -4.46
CA GLU A 54 -16.44 -4.31 -3.30
C GLU A 54 -15.24 -4.69 -2.43
N ALA A 55 -14.16 -5.17 -3.04
CA ALA A 55 -12.93 -5.50 -2.35
C ALA A 55 -12.31 -4.27 -1.67
N ASN A 56 -12.29 -3.13 -2.35
CA ASN A 56 -11.79 -1.89 -1.79
C ASN A 56 -12.67 -1.39 -0.64
N ALA A 57 -14.00 -1.52 -0.76
CA ALA A 57 -14.93 -1.17 0.31
C ALA A 57 -14.76 -2.09 1.53
N PHE A 58 -14.63 -3.39 1.32
CA PHE A 58 -14.35 -4.35 2.38
C PHE A 58 -13.04 -4.02 3.10
N GLY A 59 -11.96 -3.78 2.35
CA GLY A 59 -10.65 -3.52 2.91
C GLY A 59 -10.55 -2.23 3.72
N ARG A 60 -11.17 -1.14 3.22
CA ARG A 60 -11.33 0.10 4.00
C ARG A 60 -12.10 -0.15 5.29
N LYS A 61 -13.24 -0.84 5.20
CA LYS A 61 -14.05 -1.18 6.37
C LYS A 61 -13.27 -2.03 7.38
N PHE A 62 -12.53 -3.03 6.92
CA PHE A 62 -11.66 -3.86 7.75
C PHE A 62 -10.63 -2.99 8.49
N ARG A 63 -9.92 -2.12 7.76
CA ARG A 63 -8.91 -1.23 8.31
C ARG A 63 -9.50 -0.28 9.37
N ASP A 64 -10.60 0.40 9.03
CA ASP A 64 -11.24 1.36 9.92
C ASP A 64 -11.81 0.69 11.17
N THR A 65 -12.40 -0.51 11.03
CA THR A 65 -12.91 -1.31 12.16
C THR A 65 -11.79 -1.70 13.13
N LEU A 66 -10.64 -2.13 12.60
CA LEU A 66 -9.54 -2.63 13.42
C LEU A 66 -8.62 -1.54 13.96
N GLN A 67 -8.69 -0.33 13.40
CA GLN A 67 -7.98 0.83 13.91
C GLN A 67 -8.59 1.33 15.22
N GLY A 68 -9.92 1.36 15.32
CA GLY A 68 -10.61 2.04 16.42
C GLY A 68 -10.20 3.52 16.53
N ASP A 69 -10.10 4.02 17.77
CA ASP A 69 -9.80 5.43 18.05
C ASP A 69 -8.29 5.77 18.10
N GLY A 70 -7.43 4.77 17.86
CA GLY A 70 -5.98 4.92 17.92
C GLY A 70 -5.38 5.71 16.75
N GLU A 71 -4.18 6.28 16.96
CA GLU A 71 -3.39 6.90 15.88
C GLU A 71 -3.09 5.88 14.78
N ARG A 72 -3.55 6.16 13.56
CA ARG A 72 -3.30 5.30 12.38
C ARG A 72 -1.82 5.25 12.05
N ARG A 73 -1.26 4.04 12.02
CA ARG A 73 0.04 3.76 11.41
C ARG A 73 -0.11 2.67 10.37
N ALA A 74 0.73 2.69 9.35
CA ALA A 74 0.81 1.64 8.35
C ALA A 74 2.27 1.30 8.10
N TYR A 75 2.56 0.01 7.99
CA TYR A 75 3.88 -0.43 7.58
C TYR A 75 4.02 -0.21 6.07
N THR A 76 5.04 0.52 5.63
CA THR A 76 5.16 0.98 4.23
C THR A 76 5.08 -0.16 3.21
N ASN A 77 5.59 -1.35 3.55
CA ASN A 77 5.54 -2.52 2.65
C ASN A 77 4.13 -3.11 2.48
N PHE A 78 3.19 -2.79 3.36
CA PHE A 78 1.78 -3.21 3.30
C PHE A 78 0.81 -2.02 3.22
N ALA A 79 1.32 -0.86 2.81
CA ALA A 79 0.49 0.31 2.55
C ALA A 79 -0.47 0.04 1.39
N THR A 80 -1.63 0.68 1.42
CA THR A 80 -2.62 0.60 0.35
C THR A 80 -2.29 1.61 -0.75
N GLY A 81 -1.67 2.74 -0.38
CA GLY A 81 -1.36 3.88 -1.22
C GLY A 81 -2.26 5.11 -0.99
N ASP A 82 -3.25 5.01 -0.11
CA ASP A 82 -4.15 6.09 0.30
C ASP A 82 -3.78 6.68 1.68
N GLU A 83 -2.66 6.24 2.25
CA GLU A 83 -2.17 6.71 3.54
C GLU A 83 -1.40 8.04 3.46
N GLU A 84 -1.57 8.88 4.49
CA GLU A 84 -0.79 10.10 4.67
C GLU A 84 0.69 9.80 5.00
N SER A 85 1.59 10.73 4.67
CA SER A 85 3.04 10.54 4.92
C SER A 85 3.36 10.27 6.40
N ARG A 86 2.66 10.91 7.32
CA ARG A 86 2.82 10.70 8.76
C ARG A 86 2.43 9.28 9.19
N THR A 87 1.38 8.73 8.58
CA THR A 87 0.92 7.35 8.84
C THR A 87 1.97 6.31 8.41
N LEU A 88 2.76 6.61 7.37
CA LEU A 88 3.78 5.72 6.83
C LEU A 88 5.15 5.90 7.49
N TYR A 89 5.56 7.14 7.75
CA TYR A 89 6.94 7.49 8.13
C TYR A 89 7.10 7.99 9.57
N GLY A 90 6.02 8.15 10.32
CA GLY A 90 6.07 8.58 11.71
C GLY A 90 5.85 10.09 11.86
N SER A 91 6.55 10.73 12.78
CA SER A 91 6.28 12.13 13.17
C SER A 91 6.44 13.13 12.02
N GLU A 92 5.76 14.28 12.12
CA GLU A 92 5.93 15.39 11.16
C GLU A 92 7.40 15.82 11.00
N GLU A 93 8.17 15.82 12.11
CA GLU A 93 9.60 16.09 12.08
C GLU A 93 10.36 15.07 11.23
N THR A 94 10.03 13.78 11.36
CA THR A 94 10.63 12.72 10.56
C THR A 94 10.29 12.91 9.08
N VAL A 95 9.02 13.21 8.78
CA VAL A 95 8.56 13.47 7.41
C VAL A 95 9.30 14.67 6.81
N GLU A 96 9.48 15.78 7.54
CA GLU A 96 10.21 16.94 7.02
C GLU A 96 11.70 16.66 6.80
N ASN A 97 12.33 15.90 7.70
CA ASN A 97 13.71 15.46 7.50
C ASN A 97 13.86 14.61 6.24
N LEU A 98 12.92 13.68 5.99
CA LEU A 98 12.90 12.88 4.77
C LEU A 98 12.67 13.73 3.52
N ARG A 99 11.80 14.74 3.58
CA ARG A 99 11.58 15.68 2.48
C ARG A 99 12.84 16.47 2.15
N LYS A 100 13.58 16.92 3.17
CA LYS A 100 14.87 17.59 2.99
C LYS A 100 15.85 16.68 2.27
N LEU A 101 16.02 15.44 2.75
CA LEU A 101 16.89 14.44 2.11
C LEU A 101 16.44 14.15 0.67
N LYS A 102 15.14 14.08 0.41
CA LYS A 102 14.60 13.87 -0.94
C LYS A 102 15.00 14.99 -1.89
N ARG A 103 14.90 16.25 -1.46
CA ARG A 103 15.31 17.42 -2.25
C ARG A 103 16.81 17.43 -2.55
N GLU A 104 17.62 16.99 -1.60
CA GLU A 104 19.09 16.92 -1.75
C GLU A 104 19.52 15.78 -2.67
N LEU A 105 18.94 14.58 -2.49
CA LEU A 105 19.40 13.34 -3.13
C LEU A 105 18.66 12.98 -4.41
N ASP A 106 17.41 13.41 -4.57
CA ASP A 106 16.60 13.16 -5.77
C ASP A 106 15.80 14.42 -6.20
N PRO A 107 16.49 15.51 -6.55
CA PRO A 107 15.85 16.76 -6.96
C PRO A 107 15.02 16.64 -8.24
N LYS A 108 15.26 15.60 -9.06
CA LYS A 108 14.52 15.32 -10.30
C LYS A 108 13.35 14.37 -10.08
N GLY A 109 13.17 13.83 -8.88
CA GLY A 109 12.08 12.90 -8.55
C GLY A 109 12.15 11.58 -9.32
N VAL A 110 13.34 11.11 -9.68
CA VAL A 110 13.55 9.85 -10.41
C VAL A 110 12.99 8.66 -9.61
N PHE A 111 13.11 8.71 -8.28
CA PHE A 111 12.58 7.71 -7.35
C PHE A 111 11.24 8.15 -6.76
N GLY A 112 10.26 8.42 -7.61
CA GLY A 112 8.94 8.96 -7.25
C GLY A 112 7.81 7.94 -7.16
N TRP A 113 8.11 6.64 -7.19
CA TRP A 113 7.11 5.58 -7.36
C TRP A 113 6.74 4.90 -6.03
N TYR A 114 5.43 4.62 -5.86
CA TYR A 114 4.78 3.98 -4.71
C TYR A 114 5.14 4.57 -3.33
N ASN A 115 4.21 5.37 -2.79
CA ASN A 115 4.40 6.14 -1.55
C ASN A 115 5.71 6.96 -1.56
N PRO A 116 5.89 7.92 -2.48
CA PRO A 116 7.07 8.77 -2.43
C PRO A 116 6.97 9.78 -1.28
N VAL A 117 8.09 10.04 -0.61
CA VAL A 117 8.25 11.26 0.19
C VAL A 117 8.25 12.44 -0.78
N ARG A 118 7.28 13.35 -0.64
CA ARG A 118 7.13 14.57 -1.45
C ARG A 118 7.42 15.80 -0.64
#